data_AF-K2DB53-F1
#
_entry.id   AF-K2DB53-F1
#
_cell.length_a   1.000
_cell.length_b   1.000
_cell.length_c   1.000
_cell.angle_alpha   90.00
_cell.angle_beta   90.00
_cell.angle_gamma   90.00
#
_symmetry.space_group_name_H-M   'P 1'
#
loop_
_entity.id
_entity.type
_entity.pdbx_description
1 polymer ?
#
loop_
_entity_poly.entity_id
_entity_poly.type
_entity_poly.pdbx_seq_one_letter_code
_entity_poly.pdbx_strand_id
1 'polypeptide(L)'
;LLLLFNPDFLYWSIRVMADVPFALLALLAIYLYKKWKDSWSFKRLFILGIVAGFSILTRFEGYILAGSLFLSLFIEHRKKLKIYVYYGLGVLVVVLPWLLYRSPFSSEYLEEPAGRAYDLKIIWIYIASLLAIYGFVPAFSFIRKDVWKFITNNLHVSIFLLLELLLILLWPAAIPRLFVAVVPLLILILTLSLEKWWENGKENKKIYLTAASLLLLYAGSQFFLKLQFLVLDKVLLGVLFVLQVAVVFFIVKKKFWLSVVSLAIIMSLWSGSVIKLHKDIFISVKNAAEYASKNLEGKIAYNDVSSISDFYLNVLDTPKVSGFYYNTESKKNLTYEALLSTGADYFLITNEHNTTMELDLESRPYLKPVKDFGYNVNGAEFFAKIVKFERKD
;
A
#
# COMPACT_ATOMS: atom_id res chain seq x y z
N LEU A 1 -3.07 18.67 6.28
CA LEU A 1 -3.62 18.01 7.48
C LEU A 1 -4.17 16.63 7.15
N LEU A 2 -5.18 16.51 6.27
CA LEU A 2 -5.78 15.21 5.91
C LEU A 2 -4.75 14.18 5.42
N LEU A 3 -3.80 14.57 4.56
CA LEU A 3 -2.74 13.67 4.10
C LEU A 3 -1.70 13.38 5.18
N LEU A 4 -1.27 14.40 5.93
CA LEU A 4 -0.22 14.30 6.96
C LEU A 4 -0.59 13.30 8.07
N PHE A 5 -1.86 13.31 8.50
CA PHE A 5 -2.34 12.44 9.56
C PHE A 5 -3.08 11.21 9.04
N ASN A 6 -3.17 11.00 7.73
CA ASN A 6 -3.90 9.87 7.16
C ASN A 6 -3.34 8.54 7.69
N PRO A 7 -4.19 7.62 8.20
CA PRO A 7 -3.72 6.37 8.82
C PRO A 7 -2.95 5.48 7.87
N ASP A 8 -3.41 5.33 6.63
CA ASP A 8 -2.74 4.49 5.65
C ASP A 8 -1.42 5.14 5.21
N PHE A 9 -1.45 6.41 4.80
CA PHE A 9 -0.26 7.09 4.31
C PHE A 9 0.83 7.22 5.39
N LEU A 10 0.46 7.58 6.61
CA LEU A 10 1.42 7.73 7.71
C LEU A 10 2.06 6.38 8.07
N TYR A 11 1.27 5.31 8.11
CA TYR A 11 1.74 3.96 8.38
C TYR A 11 2.76 3.45 7.35
N TRP A 12 2.59 3.76 6.06
CA TRP A 12 3.58 3.41 5.04
C TRP A 12 4.75 4.39 4.99
N SER A 13 4.57 5.65 5.41
CA SER A 13 5.65 6.65 5.42
C SER A 13 6.74 6.40 6.47
N ILE A 14 6.42 5.68 7.55
CA ILE A 14 7.41 5.30 8.57
C ILE A 14 8.23 4.06 8.17
N ARG A 15 7.93 3.45 7.03
CA ARG A 15 8.61 2.26 6.51
C ARG A 15 9.61 2.64 5.43
N VAL A 16 10.70 1.89 5.36
CA VAL A 16 11.64 1.97 4.25
C VAL A 16 11.10 1.15 3.09
N MET A 17 10.17 1.73 2.33
CA MET A 17 9.51 1.06 1.21
C MET A 17 9.35 2.00 0.01
N ALA A 18 9.21 1.41 -1.17
CA ALA A 18 9.11 2.15 -2.44
C ALA A 18 7.77 2.89 -2.63
N ASP A 19 6.76 2.61 -1.80
CA ASP A 19 5.38 3.15 -1.92
C ASP A 19 5.33 4.68 -1.83
N VAL A 20 6.01 5.26 -0.84
CA VAL A 20 6.00 6.72 -0.61
C VAL A 20 6.84 7.47 -1.66
N PRO A 21 8.07 7.03 -2.01
CA PRO A 21 8.80 7.56 -3.16
C PRO A 21 7.98 7.49 -4.46
N PHE A 22 7.29 6.37 -4.71
CA PHE A 22 6.42 6.23 -5.88
C PHE A 22 5.25 7.22 -5.85
N ALA A 23 4.55 7.37 -4.72
CA ALA A 23 3.47 8.35 -4.59
C ALA A 23 3.95 9.79 -4.83
N LEU A 24 5.17 10.13 -4.38
CA LEU A 24 5.79 11.42 -4.67
C LEU A 24 6.05 11.61 -6.18
N LEU A 25 6.58 10.60 -6.86
CA LEU A 25 6.81 10.65 -8.31
C LEU A 25 5.49 10.75 -9.09
N ALA A 26 4.45 10.01 -8.67
CA ALA A 26 3.12 10.08 -9.25
C ALA A 26 2.51 11.48 -9.12
N LEU A 27 2.59 12.08 -7.92
CA LEU A 27 2.17 13.45 -7.67
C LEU A 27 2.96 14.46 -8.50
N LEU A 28 4.28 14.30 -8.59
CA LEU A 28 5.14 15.16 -9.39
C LEU A 28 4.76 15.09 -10.87
N ALA A 29 4.57 13.89 -11.42
CA ALA A 29 4.19 13.70 -12.82
C ALA A 29 2.83 14.35 -13.13
N ILE A 30 1.83 14.14 -12.26
CA ILE A 30 0.51 14.76 -12.38
C ILE A 30 0.60 16.29 -12.27
N TYR A 31 1.38 16.82 -11.33
CA TYR A 31 1.61 18.25 -11.17
C TYR A 31 2.27 18.86 -12.41
N LEU A 32 3.34 18.25 -12.93
CA LEU A 32 4.04 18.70 -14.13
C LEU A 32 3.14 18.66 -15.35
N TYR A 33 2.34 17.58 -15.51
CA TYR A 33 1.35 17.50 -16.57
C TYR A 33 0.38 18.68 -16.50
N LYS A 34 -0.21 18.91 -15.32
CA LYS A 34 -1.17 19.99 -15.13
C LYS A 34 -0.55 21.36 -15.37
N LYS A 35 0.66 21.60 -14.87
CA LYS A 35 1.41 22.85 -15.02
C LYS A 35 1.75 23.18 -16.47
N TRP A 36 2.02 22.16 -17.29
CA TRP A 36 2.46 22.34 -18.68
C TRP A 36 1.37 22.10 -19.72
N LYS A 37 0.13 21.80 -19.28
CA LYS A 37 -1.01 21.47 -20.14
C LYS A 37 -1.23 22.46 -21.28
N ASP A 38 -1.05 23.75 -21.02
CA ASP A 38 -1.32 24.83 -21.98
C ASP A 38 -0.07 25.29 -22.76
N SER A 39 1.11 24.70 -22.48
CA SER A 39 2.37 25.15 -23.06
C SER A 39 3.38 24.01 -23.22
N TRP A 40 3.00 22.97 -23.96
CA TRP A 40 3.87 21.83 -24.23
C TRP A 40 5.11 22.22 -25.05
N SER A 41 6.28 21.78 -24.60
CA SER A 41 7.54 21.85 -25.34
C SER A 41 8.25 20.50 -25.28
N PHE A 42 9.18 20.27 -26.21
CA PHE A 42 9.95 19.02 -26.26
C PHE A 42 10.67 18.74 -24.93
N LYS A 43 11.27 19.77 -24.29
CA LYS A 43 11.94 19.64 -22.99
C LYS A 43 10.96 19.20 -21.90
N ARG A 44 9.77 19.79 -21.86
CA ARG A 44 8.73 19.48 -20.85
C ARG A 44 8.22 18.05 -21.00
N LEU A 45 7.96 17.62 -22.23
CA LEU A 45 7.54 16.25 -22.51
C LEU A 45 8.63 15.22 -22.17
N PHE A 46 9.88 15.53 -22.51
CA PHE A 46 11.01 14.68 -22.17
C PHE A 46 11.19 14.55 -20.64
N ILE A 47 11.12 15.66 -19.90
CA ILE A 47 11.18 15.65 -18.42
C ILE A 47 10.01 14.86 -17.83
N LEU A 48 8.78 15.04 -18.36
CA LEU A 48 7.62 14.27 -17.91
C LEU A 48 7.83 12.76 -18.14
N GLY A 49 8.42 12.39 -19.29
CA GLY A 49 8.81 11.02 -19.59
C GLY A 49 9.86 10.48 -18.63
N ILE A 50 10.87 11.27 -18.27
CA ILE A 50 11.89 10.88 -17.28
C ILE A 50 11.25 10.59 -15.91
N VAL A 51 10.34 11.46 -15.43
CA VAL A 51 9.66 11.25 -14.14
C VAL A 51 8.79 9.99 -14.17
N ALA A 52 8.08 9.75 -15.27
CA ALA A 52 7.32 8.51 -15.47
C ALA A 52 8.25 7.27 -15.53
N GLY A 53 9.41 7.38 -16.18
CA GLY A 53 10.43 6.33 -16.22
C GLY A 53 10.99 5.99 -14.83
N PHE A 54 11.30 7.00 -14.00
CA PHE A 54 11.69 6.76 -12.61
C PHE A 54 10.58 6.09 -11.81
N SER A 55 9.32 6.44 -12.08
CA SER A 55 8.17 5.81 -11.43
C SER A 55 8.11 4.30 -11.75
N ILE A 56 8.37 3.92 -13.00
CA ILE A 56 8.47 2.51 -13.44
C ILE A 56 9.58 1.77 -12.70
N LEU A 57 10.76 2.38 -12.57
CA LEU A 57 11.88 1.77 -11.86
C LEU A 57 11.67 1.68 -10.34
N THR A 58 10.76 2.50 -9.80
CA THR A 58 10.44 2.48 -8.37
C THR A 58 9.42 1.39 -8.06
N ARG A 59 8.37 1.26 -8.88
CA ARG A 59 7.29 0.27 -8.71
C ARG A 59 6.59 -0.07 -10.02
N PHE A 60 5.98 -1.25 -10.08
CA PHE A 60 5.20 -1.71 -11.24
C PHE A 60 4.02 -0.78 -11.57
N GLU A 61 3.37 -0.18 -10.56
CA GLU A 61 2.31 0.82 -10.75
C GLU A 61 2.78 2.04 -11.57
N GLY A 62 4.10 2.26 -11.67
CA GLY A 62 4.70 3.23 -12.57
C GLY A 62 4.35 3.01 -14.04
N TYR A 63 4.12 1.77 -14.48
CA TYR A 63 3.60 1.50 -15.84
C TYR A 63 2.17 2.04 -16.01
N ILE A 64 1.33 1.92 -14.98
CA ILE A 64 -0.04 2.44 -14.98
C ILE A 64 -0.01 3.96 -15.05
N LEU A 65 0.84 4.62 -14.25
CA LEU A 65 1.04 6.07 -14.33
C LEU A 65 1.53 6.49 -15.73
N ALA A 66 2.57 5.84 -16.25
CA ALA A 66 3.15 6.19 -17.53
C ALA A 66 2.14 6.02 -18.69
N GLY A 67 1.37 4.94 -18.66
CA GLY A 67 0.28 4.68 -19.60
C GLY A 67 -0.86 5.69 -19.48
N SER A 68 -1.21 6.10 -18.26
CA SER A 68 -2.26 7.10 -18.00
C SER A 68 -1.91 8.48 -18.55
N LEU A 69 -0.66 8.90 -18.37
CA LEU A 69 -0.13 10.15 -18.93
C LEU A 69 -0.09 10.08 -20.46
N PHE A 70 0.39 8.96 -21.01
CA PHE A 70 0.43 8.73 -22.46
C PHE A 70 -0.96 8.81 -23.10
N LEU A 71 -1.93 8.08 -22.53
CA LEU A 71 -3.31 8.05 -23.03
C LEU A 71 -3.96 9.43 -22.95
N SER A 72 -3.67 10.19 -21.88
CA SER A 72 -4.15 11.57 -21.75
C SER A 72 -3.57 12.50 -22.81
N LEU A 73 -2.26 12.43 -23.06
CA LEU A 73 -1.62 13.17 -24.16
C LEU A 73 -2.21 12.77 -25.51
N PHE A 74 -2.51 11.48 -25.70
CA PHE A 74 -3.10 10.95 -26.94
C PHE A 74 -4.50 11.51 -27.19
N ILE A 75 -5.34 11.55 -26.15
CA ILE A 75 -6.69 12.10 -26.24
C ILE A 75 -6.65 13.61 -26.49
N GLU A 76 -5.78 14.35 -25.79
CA GLU A 76 -5.69 15.81 -25.87
C GLU A 76 -5.02 16.33 -27.16
N HIS A 77 -4.05 15.58 -27.71
CA HIS A 77 -3.23 16.02 -28.86
C HIS A 77 -3.24 15.05 -30.03
N ARG A 78 -4.43 14.54 -30.37
CA ARG A 78 -4.64 13.62 -31.50
C ARG A 78 -3.82 14.05 -32.72
N LYS A 79 -3.10 13.10 -33.32
CA LYS A 79 -2.25 13.27 -34.52
C LYS A 79 -0.94 14.07 -34.35
N LYS A 80 -0.59 14.58 -33.17
CA LYS A 80 0.72 15.24 -32.93
C LYS A 80 1.82 14.24 -32.54
N LEU A 81 2.35 13.51 -33.52
CA LEU A 81 3.34 12.43 -33.30
C LEU A 81 4.53 12.85 -32.41
N LYS A 82 5.04 14.07 -32.61
CA LYS A 82 6.17 14.62 -31.84
C LYS A 82 5.96 14.55 -30.33
N ILE A 83 4.72 14.71 -29.84
CA ILE A 83 4.42 14.70 -28.41
C ILE A 83 4.71 13.33 -27.80
N TYR A 84 4.25 12.27 -28.48
CA TYR A 84 4.43 10.89 -28.05
C TYR A 84 5.89 10.47 -28.12
N VAL A 85 6.59 10.90 -29.16
CA VAL A 85 8.02 10.60 -29.34
C VAL A 85 8.84 11.20 -28.20
N TYR A 86 8.70 12.49 -27.90
CA TYR A 86 9.52 13.10 -26.84
C TYR A 86 9.20 12.56 -25.44
N TYR A 87 7.93 12.30 -25.14
CA TYR A 87 7.55 11.65 -23.90
C TYR A 87 8.13 10.23 -23.81
N GLY A 88 7.95 9.42 -24.87
CA GLY A 88 8.47 8.05 -24.94
C GLY A 88 9.99 7.98 -24.85
N LEU A 89 10.71 8.89 -25.51
CA LEU A 89 12.17 9.00 -25.39
C LEU A 89 12.61 9.28 -23.95
N GLY A 90 11.89 10.16 -23.23
CA GLY A 90 12.17 10.43 -21.83
C GLY A 90 12.01 9.19 -20.94
N VAL A 91 10.95 8.41 -21.16
CA VAL A 91 10.73 7.13 -20.45
C VAL A 91 11.84 6.14 -20.79
N LEU A 92 12.14 5.96 -22.08
CA LEU A 92 13.12 4.99 -22.56
C LEU A 92 14.52 5.27 -22.03
N VAL A 93 14.97 6.52 -21.99
CA VAL A 93 16.30 6.86 -21.47
C VAL A 93 16.51 6.36 -20.04
N VAL A 94 15.45 6.39 -19.22
CA VAL A 94 15.51 5.93 -17.84
C VAL A 94 15.35 4.42 -17.72
N VAL A 95 14.39 3.85 -18.45
CA VAL A 95 13.99 2.43 -18.27
C VAL A 95 14.88 1.47 -19.06
N LEU A 96 15.43 1.90 -20.20
CA LEU A 96 16.20 1.05 -21.11
C LEU A 96 17.44 0.40 -20.47
N PRO A 97 18.28 1.10 -19.68
CA PRO A 97 19.43 0.47 -19.03
C PRO A 97 19.04 -0.74 -18.16
N TRP A 98 17.91 -0.64 -17.45
CA TRP A 98 17.40 -1.73 -16.63
C TRP A 98 16.85 -2.88 -17.50
N LEU A 99 16.12 -2.58 -18.56
CA LEU A 99 15.59 -3.58 -19.50
C LEU A 99 16.68 -4.37 -20.24
N LEU A 100 17.82 -3.73 -20.53
CA LEU A 100 18.97 -4.40 -21.15
C LEU A 100 19.67 -5.36 -20.16
N TYR A 101 19.61 -5.05 -18.87
CA TYR A 101 20.21 -5.89 -17.83
C TYR A 101 19.27 -7.01 -17.36
N ARG A 102 17.95 -6.77 -17.34
CA ARG A 102 16.95 -7.72 -16.83
C ARG A 102 15.74 -7.79 -17.76
N SER A 103 15.31 -9.01 -18.10
CA SER A 103 14.11 -9.21 -18.90
C SER A 103 12.85 -8.79 -18.13
N PRO A 104 12.00 -7.90 -18.66
CA PRO A 104 10.74 -7.52 -18.00
C PRO A 104 9.71 -8.65 -18.01
N PHE A 105 9.90 -9.66 -18.86
CA PHE A 105 8.96 -10.79 -19.03
C PHE A 105 9.17 -11.92 -18.03
N SER A 106 10.21 -11.86 -17.21
CA SER A 106 10.46 -12.82 -16.12
C SER A 106 9.91 -12.34 -14.77
N SER A 107 8.96 -11.38 -14.77
CA SER A 107 8.44 -10.79 -13.54
C SER A 107 7.36 -11.68 -12.93
N GLU A 108 7.61 -12.19 -11.72
CA GLU A 108 6.64 -12.95 -10.90
C GLU A 108 5.59 -12.04 -10.24
N TYR A 109 5.61 -10.72 -10.51
CA TYR A 109 4.75 -9.74 -9.83
C TYR A 109 3.26 -10.07 -9.94
N LEU A 110 2.80 -10.61 -11.08
CA LEU A 110 1.41 -11.01 -11.28
C LEU A 110 1.11 -12.47 -10.89
N GLU A 111 2.09 -13.22 -10.40
CA GLU A 111 1.87 -14.57 -9.86
C GLU A 111 1.26 -14.53 -8.45
N GLU A 112 1.57 -13.49 -7.66
CA GLU A 112 1.01 -13.26 -6.31
C GLU A 112 -0.55 -13.24 -6.31
N PRO A 113 -1.25 -12.53 -7.22
CA PRO A 113 -2.71 -12.59 -7.30
C PRO A 113 -3.25 -13.84 -8.00
N ALA A 114 -2.48 -14.53 -8.86
CA ALA A 114 -2.97 -15.63 -9.69
C ALA A 114 -3.42 -16.87 -8.89
N GLY A 115 -2.92 -17.04 -7.65
CA GLY A 115 -3.31 -18.14 -6.77
C GLY A 115 -4.64 -17.95 -6.02
N ARG A 116 -5.33 -16.81 -6.15
CA ARG A 116 -6.54 -16.50 -5.36
C ARG A 116 -7.81 -16.63 -6.18
N ALA A 117 -8.80 -17.36 -5.65
CA ALA A 117 -10.14 -17.40 -6.22
C ALA A 117 -10.85 -16.06 -6.00
N TYR A 118 -11.43 -15.50 -7.08
CA TYR A 118 -12.14 -14.23 -7.02
C TYR A 118 -13.58 -14.46 -6.51
N ASP A 119 -13.89 -13.99 -5.30
CA ASP A 119 -15.19 -14.19 -4.65
C ASP A 119 -15.84 -12.88 -4.17
N LEU A 120 -17.08 -12.96 -3.70
CA LEU A 120 -17.81 -11.80 -3.15
C LEU A 120 -17.12 -11.21 -1.92
N LYS A 121 -16.33 -12.00 -1.20
CA LYS A 121 -15.58 -11.55 -0.02
C LYS A 121 -14.49 -10.57 -0.43
N ILE A 122 -13.78 -10.78 -1.54
CA ILE A 122 -12.77 -9.85 -2.04
C ILE A 122 -13.36 -8.48 -2.37
N ILE A 123 -14.52 -8.45 -3.05
CA ILE A 123 -15.22 -7.20 -3.35
C ILE A 123 -15.62 -6.48 -2.06
N TRP A 124 -16.08 -7.22 -1.05
CA TRP A 124 -16.43 -6.65 0.25
C TRP A 124 -15.20 -6.07 0.97
N ILE A 125 -14.06 -6.76 0.97
CA ILE A 125 -12.79 -6.27 1.52
C ILE A 125 -12.35 -4.97 0.81
N TYR A 126 -12.46 -4.93 -0.51
CA TYR A 126 -12.15 -3.75 -1.31
C TYR A 126 -13.01 -2.54 -0.91
N ILE A 127 -14.34 -2.72 -0.82
CA ILE A 127 -15.27 -1.66 -0.40
C ILE A 127 -14.95 -1.19 1.03
N ALA A 128 -14.75 -2.12 1.97
CA ALA A 128 -14.45 -1.77 3.36
C ALA A 128 -13.16 -0.97 3.49
N SER A 129 -12.13 -1.34 2.72
CA SER A 129 -10.86 -0.63 2.70
C SER A 129 -10.95 0.74 2.04
N LEU A 130 -11.72 0.87 0.94
CA LEU A 130 -12.00 2.17 0.33
C LEU A 130 -12.68 3.14 1.31
N LEU A 131 -13.60 2.66 2.15
CA LEU A 131 -14.25 3.49 3.17
C LEU A 131 -13.25 4.03 4.19
N ALA A 132 -12.29 3.20 4.60
CA ALA A 132 -11.30 3.57 5.59
C ALA A 132 -10.19 4.50 5.06
N ILE A 133 -9.96 4.52 3.75
CA ILE A 133 -8.80 5.16 3.11
C ILE A 133 -8.57 6.62 3.50
N TYR A 134 -9.65 7.34 3.85
CA TYR A 134 -9.58 8.74 4.23
C TYR A 134 -9.17 8.95 5.69
N GLY A 135 -9.20 7.93 6.55
CA GLY A 135 -9.21 8.09 8.00
C GLY A 135 -10.50 8.76 8.53
N PHE A 136 -11.52 8.83 7.68
CA PHE A 136 -12.84 9.41 7.94
C PHE A 136 -13.87 8.68 7.06
N VAL A 137 -14.49 7.64 7.61
CA VAL A 137 -15.41 6.73 6.89
C VAL A 137 -16.56 7.47 6.20
N PRO A 138 -17.18 8.50 6.82
CA PRO A 138 -18.22 9.28 6.16
C PRO A 138 -17.74 10.17 5.00
N ALA A 139 -16.46 10.21 4.63
CA ALA A 139 -15.93 11.09 3.59
C ALA A 139 -16.75 11.07 2.28
N PHE A 140 -17.15 9.88 1.83
CA PHE A 140 -17.94 9.71 0.61
C PHE A 140 -19.31 10.39 0.65
N SER A 141 -19.88 10.65 1.83
CA SER A 141 -21.15 11.40 1.97
C SER A 141 -21.05 12.87 1.52
N PHE A 142 -19.83 13.40 1.45
CA PHE A 142 -19.55 14.78 1.03
C PHE A 142 -19.10 14.89 -0.43
N ILE A 143 -18.87 13.78 -1.13
CA ILE A 143 -18.48 13.81 -2.55
C ILE A 143 -19.69 14.22 -3.39
N ARG A 144 -19.60 15.37 -4.06
CA ARG A 144 -20.70 15.97 -4.85
C ARG A 144 -20.49 15.77 -6.35
N LYS A 145 -21.56 16.02 -7.12
CA LYS A 145 -21.51 15.97 -8.60
C LYS A 145 -20.43 16.87 -9.21
N ASP A 146 -20.05 17.94 -8.53
CA ASP A 146 -19.00 18.86 -9.00
C ASP A 146 -17.61 18.20 -9.11
N VAL A 147 -17.39 17.08 -8.42
CA VAL A 147 -16.21 16.23 -8.58
C VAL A 147 -16.12 15.66 -9.99
N TRP A 148 -17.25 15.38 -10.64
CA TRP A 148 -17.25 14.92 -12.03
C TRP A 148 -16.59 15.93 -12.95
N LYS A 149 -16.80 17.23 -12.73
CA LYS A 149 -16.12 18.27 -13.51
C LYS A 149 -14.60 18.25 -13.32
N PHE A 150 -14.13 17.97 -12.10
CA PHE A 150 -12.70 17.80 -11.83
C PHE A 150 -12.14 16.57 -12.55
N ILE A 151 -12.83 15.42 -12.45
CA ILE A 151 -12.47 14.16 -13.09
C ILE A 151 -12.42 14.33 -14.62
N THR A 152 -13.44 14.91 -15.24
CA THR A 152 -13.48 15.10 -16.69
C THR A 152 -12.43 16.08 -17.20
N ASN A 153 -12.10 17.12 -16.41
CA ASN A 153 -11.12 18.14 -16.82
C ASN A 153 -9.66 17.70 -16.64
N ASN A 154 -9.41 16.64 -15.86
CA ASN A 154 -8.09 16.13 -15.54
C ASN A 154 -7.98 14.65 -15.92
N LEU A 155 -8.04 14.35 -17.23
CA LEU A 155 -7.99 12.99 -17.78
C LEU A 155 -6.84 12.14 -17.22
N HIS A 156 -5.65 12.73 -17.04
CA HIS A 156 -4.47 12.05 -16.49
C HIS A 156 -4.68 11.57 -15.06
N VAL A 157 -5.36 12.35 -14.22
CA VAL A 157 -5.72 11.94 -12.85
C VAL A 157 -6.78 10.84 -12.89
N SER A 158 -7.79 11.00 -13.75
CA SER A 158 -8.94 10.10 -13.80
C SER A 158 -8.60 8.72 -14.35
N ILE A 159 -7.81 8.66 -15.41
CA ILE A 159 -7.33 7.40 -16.00
C ILE A 159 -6.42 6.69 -14.99
N PHE A 160 -5.50 7.42 -14.35
CA PHE A 160 -4.62 6.86 -13.33
C PHE A 160 -5.42 6.29 -12.15
N LEU A 161 -6.30 7.09 -11.55
CA LEU A 161 -7.16 6.65 -10.46
C LEU A 161 -8.01 5.43 -10.85
N LEU A 162 -8.60 5.41 -12.05
CA LEU A 162 -9.41 4.29 -12.50
C LEU A 162 -8.59 3.01 -12.63
N LEU A 163 -7.46 3.05 -13.33
CA LEU A 163 -6.63 1.88 -13.56
C LEU A 163 -6.01 1.37 -12.25
N GLU A 164 -5.58 2.26 -11.36
CA GLU A 164 -5.02 1.91 -10.07
C GLU A 164 -6.09 1.30 -9.15
N LEU A 165 -7.30 1.89 -9.10
CA LEU A 165 -8.40 1.32 -8.32
C LEU A 165 -8.86 -0.04 -8.85
N LEU A 166 -8.77 -0.29 -10.16
CA LEU A 166 -9.01 -1.60 -10.76
C LEU A 166 -7.91 -2.60 -10.39
N LEU A 167 -6.64 -2.19 -10.40
CA LEU A 167 -5.54 -3.03 -9.93
C LEU A 167 -5.74 -3.45 -8.48
N ILE A 168 -6.11 -2.51 -7.60
CA ILE A 168 -6.38 -2.75 -6.18
C ILE A 168 -7.51 -3.74 -5.98
N LEU A 169 -8.57 -3.64 -6.80
CA LEU A 169 -9.69 -4.57 -6.79
C LEU A 169 -9.25 -5.99 -7.18
N LEU A 170 -8.31 -6.11 -8.14
CA LEU A 170 -7.75 -7.39 -8.58
C LEU A 170 -6.71 -7.95 -7.61
N TRP A 171 -6.15 -7.13 -6.71
CA TRP A 171 -5.07 -7.50 -5.80
C TRP A 171 -5.37 -7.18 -4.33
N PRO A 172 -6.32 -7.90 -3.71
CA PRO A 172 -6.76 -7.63 -2.35
C PRO A 172 -5.63 -7.77 -1.31
N ALA A 173 -4.66 -8.66 -1.55
CA ALA A 173 -3.49 -8.85 -0.68
C ALA A 173 -2.64 -7.58 -0.51
N ALA A 174 -2.64 -6.75 -1.55
CA ALA A 174 -1.81 -5.56 -1.66
C ALA A 174 -2.58 -4.27 -1.34
N ILE A 175 -3.83 -4.36 -0.88
CA ILE A 175 -4.73 -3.21 -0.75
C ILE A 175 -4.11 -2.03 0.00
N PRO A 176 -3.55 -2.19 1.22
CA PRO A 176 -3.07 -1.02 1.94
C PRO A 176 -1.83 -0.39 1.28
N ARG A 177 -0.98 -1.18 0.61
CA ARG A 177 0.23 -0.69 -0.08
C ARG A 177 -0.12 0.05 -1.38
N LEU A 178 -1.00 -0.53 -2.20
CA LEU A 178 -1.41 0.07 -3.47
C LEU A 178 -2.20 1.37 -3.28
N PHE A 179 -2.91 1.52 -2.16
CA PHE A 179 -3.63 2.76 -1.88
C PHE A 179 -2.72 3.99 -1.70
N VAL A 180 -1.45 3.81 -1.32
CA VAL A 180 -0.52 4.92 -1.00
C VAL A 180 -0.41 5.92 -2.15
N ALA A 181 -0.41 5.44 -3.40
CA ALA A 181 -0.31 6.30 -4.57
C ALA A 181 -1.60 7.07 -4.90
N VAL A 182 -2.76 6.55 -4.52
CA VAL A 182 -4.06 7.19 -4.80
C VAL A 182 -4.58 8.03 -3.64
N VAL A 183 -4.16 7.77 -2.40
CA VAL A 183 -4.56 8.51 -1.19
C VAL A 183 -4.44 10.03 -1.39
N PRO A 184 -3.30 10.58 -1.87
CA PRO A 184 -3.19 12.03 -2.09
C PRO A 184 -4.22 12.61 -3.06
N LEU A 185 -4.51 11.88 -4.15
CA LEU A 185 -5.46 12.30 -5.18
C LEU A 185 -6.91 12.21 -4.69
N LEU A 186 -7.23 11.16 -3.94
CA LEU A 186 -8.53 10.99 -3.30
C LEU A 186 -8.77 12.07 -2.24
N ILE A 187 -7.75 12.41 -1.44
CA ILE A 187 -7.81 13.52 -0.47
C ILE A 187 -8.00 14.86 -1.17
N LEU A 188 -7.36 15.09 -2.33
CA LEU A 188 -7.58 16.29 -3.12
C LEU A 188 -9.05 16.40 -3.56
N ILE A 189 -9.65 15.31 -4.05
CA ILE A 189 -11.07 15.25 -4.43
C ILE A 189 -11.99 15.55 -3.24
N LEU A 190 -11.71 14.96 -2.07
CA LEU A 190 -12.47 15.23 -0.85
C LEU A 190 -12.35 16.70 -0.43
N THR A 191 -11.13 17.26 -0.47
CA THR A 191 -10.87 18.64 -0.08
C THR A 191 -11.63 19.62 -0.97
N LEU A 192 -11.62 19.42 -2.29
CA LEU A 192 -12.39 20.24 -3.24
C LEU A 192 -13.91 20.13 -3.01
N SER A 193 -14.38 18.94 -2.63
CA SER A 193 -15.81 18.73 -2.34
C SER A 193 -16.24 19.47 -1.07
N LEU A 194 -15.38 19.42 -0.07
CA LEU A 194 -15.53 20.08 1.22
C LEU A 194 -15.47 21.60 1.08
N GLU A 195 -14.50 22.15 0.36
CA GLU A 195 -14.39 23.59 0.07
C GLU A 195 -15.71 24.15 -0.51
N LYS A 196 -16.24 23.50 -1.56
CA LYS A 196 -17.53 23.85 -2.15
C LYS A 196 -18.71 23.71 -1.19
N TRP A 197 -18.64 22.74 -0.26
CA TRP A 197 -19.63 22.60 0.79
C TRP A 197 -19.61 23.78 1.76
N TRP A 198 -18.41 24.24 2.18
CA TRP A 198 -18.29 25.41 3.04
C TRP A 198 -18.78 26.68 2.37
N GLU A 199 -18.40 26.92 1.12
CA GLU A 199 -18.86 28.08 0.34
C GLU A 199 -20.38 28.07 0.13
N ASN A 200 -20.90 27.03 -0.54
CA ASN A 200 -22.24 27.04 -1.13
C ASN A 200 -23.11 25.85 -0.72
N GLY A 201 -22.64 25.02 0.21
CA GLY A 201 -23.40 23.88 0.74
C GLY A 201 -24.64 24.33 1.51
N LYS A 202 -25.73 23.58 1.33
CA LYS A 202 -26.98 23.72 2.10
C LYS A 202 -27.17 22.44 2.91
N GLU A 203 -27.52 22.59 4.18
CA GLU A 203 -27.82 21.45 5.05
C GLU A 203 -28.79 20.47 4.37
N ASN A 204 -28.43 19.19 4.37
CA ASN A 204 -29.20 18.16 3.71
C ASN A 204 -29.24 16.91 4.58
N LYS A 205 -30.44 16.49 4.97
CA LYS A 205 -30.67 15.27 5.77
C LYS A 205 -30.07 14.01 5.12
N LYS A 206 -29.96 13.99 3.79
CA LYS A 206 -29.32 12.88 3.06
C LYS A 206 -27.85 12.68 3.43
N ILE A 207 -27.11 13.73 3.79
CA ILE A 207 -25.70 13.61 4.20
C ILE A 207 -25.60 12.80 5.50
N TYR A 208 -26.45 13.11 6.48
CA TYR A 208 -26.49 12.35 7.74
C TYR A 208 -26.86 10.88 7.49
N LEU A 209 -27.88 10.63 6.66
CA LEU A 209 -28.31 9.27 6.33
C LEU A 209 -27.18 8.49 5.64
N THR A 210 -26.56 9.06 4.61
CA THR A 210 -25.44 8.42 3.91
C THR A 210 -24.26 8.19 4.85
N ALA A 211 -23.87 9.19 5.66
CA ALA A 211 -22.80 9.05 6.64
C ALA A 211 -23.06 7.91 7.64
N ALA A 212 -24.27 7.83 8.17
CA ALA A 212 -24.67 6.75 9.08
C ALA A 212 -24.62 5.38 8.38
N SER A 213 -25.13 5.26 7.16
CA SER A 213 -25.06 4.02 6.39
C SER A 213 -23.62 3.58 6.11
N LEU A 214 -22.72 4.50 5.77
CA LEU A 214 -21.30 4.19 5.55
C LEU A 214 -20.60 3.74 6.83
N LEU A 215 -20.90 4.38 7.98
CA LEU A 215 -20.37 3.96 9.27
C LEU A 215 -20.88 2.56 9.66
N LEU A 216 -22.18 2.29 9.51
CA LEU A 216 -22.76 0.97 9.79
C LEU A 216 -22.19 -0.11 8.87
N LEU A 217 -22.04 0.20 7.57
CA LEU A 217 -21.40 -0.71 6.62
C LEU A 217 -19.96 -1.00 7.04
N TYR A 218 -19.20 0.01 7.45
CA TYR A 218 -17.83 -0.17 7.92
C TYR A 218 -17.77 -0.99 9.23
N ALA A 219 -18.64 -0.71 10.20
CA ALA A 219 -18.73 -1.49 11.45
C ALA A 219 -19.06 -2.96 11.18
N GLY A 220 -20.07 -3.23 10.35
CA GLY A 220 -20.42 -4.58 9.94
C GLY A 220 -19.25 -5.27 9.23
N SER A 221 -18.59 -4.55 8.31
CA SER A 221 -17.41 -5.06 7.61
C SER A 221 -16.27 -5.42 8.57
N GLN A 222 -15.96 -4.58 9.56
CA GLN A 222 -14.93 -4.88 10.57
C GLN A 222 -15.31 -6.07 11.45
N PHE A 223 -16.60 -6.21 11.80
CA PHE A 223 -17.09 -7.35 12.60
C PHE A 223 -16.93 -8.69 11.88
N PHE A 224 -17.27 -8.76 10.58
CA PHE A 224 -17.22 -10.00 9.80
C PHE A 224 -15.85 -10.28 9.18
N LEU A 225 -15.20 -9.27 8.60
CA LEU A 225 -13.96 -9.45 7.84
C LEU A 225 -12.70 -9.42 8.73
N LYS A 226 -12.76 -8.77 9.90
CA LYS A 226 -11.64 -8.65 10.85
C LYS A 226 -10.34 -8.20 10.18
N LEU A 227 -10.42 -7.19 9.32
CA LEU A 227 -9.30 -6.73 8.49
C LEU A 227 -8.19 -6.13 9.34
N GLN A 228 -7.07 -6.85 9.48
CA GLN A 228 -6.00 -6.55 10.45
C GLN A 228 -5.39 -5.14 10.31
N PHE A 229 -5.20 -4.64 9.09
CA PHE A 229 -4.72 -3.26 8.83
C PHE A 229 -5.76 -2.17 9.20
N LEU A 230 -7.00 -2.55 9.49
CA LEU A 230 -8.13 -1.67 9.82
C LEU A 230 -8.71 -1.93 11.21
N VAL A 231 -8.25 -2.99 11.91
CA VAL A 231 -8.78 -3.36 13.22
C VAL A 231 -8.15 -2.47 14.28
N LEU A 232 -8.90 -1.45 14.64
CA LEU A 232 -8.74 -0.72 15.88
C LEU A 232 -9.22 -1.61 17.03
N ASP A 233 -8.63 -1.45 18.22
CA ASP A 233 -9.18 -2.02 19.45
C ASP A 233 -10.69 -1.68 19.55
N LYS A 234 -11.53 -2.59 20.06
CA LYS A 234 -12.99 -2.42 20.07
C LYS A 234 -13.42 -1.12 20.76
N VAL A 235 -12.73 -0.73 21.83
CA VAL A 235 -12.99 0.51 22.57
C VAL A 235 -12.62 1.70 21.71
N LEU A 236 -11.45 1.66 21.07
CA LEU A 236 -10.99 2.74 20.20
C LEU A 236 -11.86 2.89 18.94
N LEU A 237 -12.32 1.78 18.36
CA LEU A 237 -13.28 1.80 17.26
C LEU A 237 -14.57 2.51 17.70
N GLY A 238 -15.09 2.19 18.89
CA GLY A 238 -16.25 2.87 19.46
C GLY A 238 -16.04 4.37 19.63
N VAL A 239 -14.90 4.79 20.19
CA VAL A 239 -14.53 6.21 20.36
C VAL A 239 -14.44 6.90 19.00
N LEU A 240 -13.78 6.30 18.01
CA LEU A 240 -13.65 6.87 16.67
C LEU A 240 -15.00 7.00 15.97
N PHE A 241 -15.94 6.07 16.18
CA PHE A 241 -17.29 6.19 15.63
C PHE A 241 -18.04 7.40 16.19
N VAL A 242 -18.01 7.59 17.51
CA VAL A 242 -18.65 8.75 18.17
C VAL A 242 -18.04 10.05 17.65
N LEU A 243 -16.71 10.12 17.57
CA LEU A 243 -16.02 11.31 17.05
C LEU A 243 -16.34 11.57 15.58
N GLN A 244 -16.43 10.53 14.74
CA GLN A 244 -16.80 10.68 13.32
C GLN A 244 -18.23 11.22 13.15
N VAL A 245 -19.17 10.79 13.98
CA VAL A 245 -20.53 11.37 14.01
C VAL A 245 -20.49 12.86 14.38
N ALA A 246 -19.71 13.23 15.40
CA ALA A 246 -19.51 14.62 15.80
C ALA A 246 -18.89 15.46 14.66
N VAL A 247 -17.90 14.91 13.95
CA VAL A 247 -17.29 15.56 12.78
C VAL A 247 -18.31 15.79 11.68
N VAL A 248 -19.11 14.79 11.32
CA VAL A 248 -20.19 14.95 10.32
C VAL A 248 -21.12 16.08 10.74
N PHE A 249 -21.51 16.14 12.01
CA PHE A 249 -22.32 17.23 12.54
C PHE A 249 -21.65 18.60 12.37
N PHE A 250 -20.37 18.75 12.75
CA PHE A 250 -19.63 20.00 12.59
C PHE A 250 -19.48 20.43 11.13
N ILE A 251 -19.19 19.49 10.22
CA ILE A 251 -19.07 19.79 8.78
C ILE A 251 -20.42 20.27 8.25
N VAL A 252 -21.52 19.56 8.56
CA VAL A 252 -22.85 19.95 8.08
C VAL A 252 -23.28 21.30 8.64
N LYS A 253 -22.97 21.58 9.92
CA LYS A 253 -23.20 22.87 10.58
C LYS A 253 -22.19 23.97 10.22
N LYS A 254 -21.31 23.71 9.24
CA LYS A 254 -20.27 24.62 8.75
C LYS A 254 -19.34 25.18 9.84
N LYS A 255 -19.12 24.44 10.93
CA LYS A 255 -18.20 24.83 12.01
C LYS A 255 -16.76 24.46 11.63
N PHE A 256 -16.16 25.24 10.72
CA PHE A 256 -14.86 24.94 10.10
C PHE A 256 -13.77 24.53 11.10
N TRP A 257 -13.47 25.35 12.10
CA TRP A 257 -12.41 25.06 13.08
C TRP A 257 -12.68 23.79 13.88
N LEU A 258 -13.92 23.57 14.32
CA LEU A 258 -14.30 22.35 15.03
C LEU A 258 -14.16 21.12 14.13
N SER A 259 -14.52 21.21 12.85
CA SER A 259 -14.33 20.14 11.86
C SER A 259 -12.84 19.82 11.66
N VAL A 260 -12.00 20.84 11.44
CA VAL A 260 -10.57 20.66 11.18
C VAL A 260 -9.86 20.04 12.39
N VAL A 261 -10.09 20.58 13.59
CA VAL A 261 -9.50 20.07 14.82
C VAL A 261 -9.95 18.63 15.09
N SER A 262 -11.25 18.36 14.96
CA SER A 262 -11.79 17.01 15.21
C SER A 262 -11.30 16.00 14.17
N LEU A 263 -11.19 16.37 12.90
CA LEU A 263 -10.61 15.52 11.85
C LEU A 263 -9.14 15.21 12.16
N ALA A 264 -8.35 16.21 12.58
CA ALA A 264 -6.96 16.00 12.96
C ALA A 264 -6.86 15.02 14.15
N ILE A 265 -7.68 15.20 15.19
CA ILE A 265 -7.70 14.30 16.36
C ILE A 265 -8.06 12.86 15.95
N ILE A 266 -9.14 12.66 15.18
CA ILE A 266 -9.56 11.32 14.73
C ILE A 266 -8.44 10.64 13.94
N MET A 267 -7.87 11.35 12.98
CA MET A 267 -6.80 10.81 12.15
C MET A 267 -5.54 10.51 12.96
N SER A 268 -5.11 11.40 13.85
CA SER A 268 -3.96 11.14 14.72
C SER A 268 -4.18 9.95 15.66
N LEU A 269 -5.37 9.82 16.25
CA LEU A 269 -5.72 8.69 17.11
C LEU A 269 -5.73 7.37 16.33
N TRP A 270 -6.34 7.39 15.14
CA TRP A 270 -6.38 6.22 14.27
C TRP A 270 -4.96 5.80 13.87
N SER A 271 -4.18 6.72 13.31
CA SER A 271 -2.81 6.45 12.85
C SER A 271 -1.90 5.98 13.99
N GLY A 272 -1.95 6.65 15.14
CA GLY A 272 -1.20 6.25 16.33
C GLY A 272 -1.55 4.85 16.81
N SER A 273 -2.82 4.47 16.73
CA SER A 273 -3.25 3.12 17.06
C SER A 273 -2.77 2.08 16.05
N VAL A 274 -2.87 2.36 14.74
CA VAL A 274 -2.40 1.44 13.70
C VAL A 274 -0.90 1.20 13.88
N ILE A 275 -0.11 2.26 14.08
CA ILE A 275 1.33 2.17 14.36
C ILE A 275 1.59 1.35 15.63
N LYS A 276 0.87 1.63 16.72
CA LYS A 276 1.05 0.92 18.00
C LYS A 276 0.73 -0.57 17.88
N LEU A 277 -0.31 -0.94 17.14
CA LEU A 277 -0.73 -2.34 16.97
C LEU A 277 0.26 -3.13 16.11
N HIS A 278 0.78 -2.51 15.06
CA HIS A 278 1.65 -3.21 14.11
C HIS A 278 3.13 -3.17 14.48
N LYS A 279 3.55 -2.35 15.46
CA LYS A 279 4.95 -2.27 15.88
C LYS A 279 5.53 -3.64 16.27
N ASP A 280 4.73 -4.49 16.90
CA ASP A 280 5.19 -5.76 17.45
C ASP A 280 5.50 -6.78 16.34
N ILE A 281 4.85 -6.64 15.17
CA ILE A 281 5.14 -7.42 13.95
C ILE A 281 6.57 -7.12 13.46
N PHE A 282 6.98 -5.85 13.47
CA PHE A 282 8.32 -5.47 13.04
C PHE A 282 9.39 -5.82 14.07
N ILE A 283 9.03 -5.74 15.36
CA ILE A 283 9.94 -6.11 16.43
C ILE A 283 10.29 -7.59 16.35
N SER A 284 9.35 -8.50 16.02
CA SER A 284 9.69 -9.92 15.84
C SER A 284 10.66 -10.15 14.70
N VAL A 285 10.39 -9.61 13.50
CA VAL A 285 11.25 -9.76 12.32
C VAL A 285 12.63 -9.14 12.57
N LYS A 286 12.67 -7.92 13.13
CA LYS A 286 13.93 -7.26 13.51
C LYS A 286 14.73 -8.10 14.50
N ASN A 287 14.12 -8.54 15.59
CA ASN A 287 14.81 -9.30 16.63
C ASN A 287 15.32 -10.65 16.11
N ALA A 288 14.57 -11.31 15.22
CA ALA A 288 15.00 -12.52 14.56
C ALA A 288 16.20 -12.28 13.64
N ALA A 289 16.16 -11.24 12.81
CA ALA A 289 17.25 -10.90 11.90
C ALA A 289 18.51 -10.46 12.64
N GLU A 290 18.36 -9.66 13.72
CA GLU A 290 19.46 -9.24 14.58
C GLU A 290 20.08 -10.43 15.34
N TYR A 291 19.25 -11.36 15.84
CA TYR A 291 19.74 -12.59 16.46
C TYR A 291 20.52 -13.44 15.46
N ALA A 292 19.97 -13.64 14.26
CA ALA A 292 20.60 -14.43 13.20
C ALA A 292 21.96 -13.85 12.80
N SER A 293 22.01 -12.54 12.56
CA SER A 293 23.22 -11.78 12.24
C SER A 293 24.34 -11.91 13.30
N LYS A 294 23.98 -11.90 14.59
CA LYS A 294 24.94 -11.92 15.69
C LYS A 294 25.36 -13.31 16.15
N ASN A 295 24.52 -14.33 15.98
CA ASN A 295 24.69 -15.63 16.65
C ASN A 295 24.81 -16.82 15.70
N LEU A 296 24.54 -16.64 14.40
CA LEU A 296 24.59 -17.72 13.41
C LEU A 296 25.73 -17.49 12.41
N GLU A 297 26.08 -18.54 11.69
CA GLU A 297 27.05 -18.52 10.61
C GLU A 297 26.49 -19.32 9.44
N GLY A 298 26.72 -18.87 8.20
CA GLY A 298 26.28 -19.56 6.98
C GLY A 298 25.17 -18.82 6.21
N LYS A 299 24.45 -19.57 5.36
CA LYS A 299 23.42 -19.01 4.47
C LYS A 299 22.05 -19.04 5.13
N ILE A 300 21.34 -17.91 5.11
CA ILE A 300 20.02 -17.75 5.72
C ILE A 300 19.00 -17.35 4.65
N ALA A 301 17.99 -18.20 4.47
CA ALA A 301 16.83 -17.89 3.65
C ALA A 301 15.77 -17.16 4.49
N TYR A 302 15.20 -16.06 4.00
CA TYR A 302 14.14 -15.30 4.69
C TYR A 302 12.93 -15.04 3.79
N ASN A 303 11.72 -14.96 4.33
CA ASN A 303 10.49 -14.71 3.57
C ASN A 303 9.83 -13.34 3.83
N ASP A 304 10.50 -12.47 4.59
CA ASP A 304 10.10 -11.08 4.81
C ASP A 304 10.32 -10.25 3.51
N VAL A 305 9.30 -9.47 3.11
CA VAL A 305 9.37 -8.52 1.97
C VAL A 305 9.48 -7.05 2.39
N SER A 306 9.54 -6.77 3.69
CA SER A 306 9.81 -5.46 4.31
C SER A 306 11.30 -5.05 4.32
N SER A 307 12.18 -5.87 3.75
CA SER A 307 13.64 -5.65 3.63
C SER A 307 14.38 -5.54 4.97
N ILE A 308 13.73 -5.82 6.10
CA ILE A 308 14.36 -5.77 7.42
C ILE A 308 15.43 -6.87 7.50
N SER A 309 15.07 -8.10 7.16
CA SER A 309 15.99 -9.23 7.16
C SER A 309 17.18 -8.98 6.23
N ASP A 310 16.94 -8.44 5.03
CA ASP A 310 18.01 -8.11 4.08
C ASP A 310 19.01 -7.10 4.66
N PHE A 311 18.50 -6.05 5.31
CA PHE A 311 19.34 -5.02 5.92
C PHE A 311 20.27 -5.60 7.00
N TYR A 312 19.75 -6.46 7.89
CA TYR A 312 20.55 -7.03 8.98
C TYR A 312 21.47 -8.17 8.56
N LEU A 313 21.18 -8.85 7.44
CA LEU A 313 21.93 -10.02 7.01
C LEU A 313 22.92 -9.73 5.87
N ASN A 314 22.71 -8.68 5.08
CA ASN A 314 23.51 -8.38 3.90
C ASN A 314 24.10 -6.95 3.86
N VAL A 315 23.41 -5.97 4.45
CA VAL A 315 23.83 -4.55 4.38
C VAL A 315 24.67 -4.14 5.58
N LEU A 316 24.29 -4.59 6.78
CA LEU A 316 25.16 -4.46 7.94
C LEU A 316 26.41 -5.34 7.73
N ASP A 317 27.56 -4.85 8.17
CA ASP A 317 28.85 -5.55 8.03
C ASP A 317 28.88 -6.84 8.86
N THR A 318 28.34 -7.91 8.29
CA THR A 318 28.10 -9.20 8.95
C THR A 318 28.77 -10.32 8.15
N PRO A 319 30.11 -10.41 8.14
CA PRO A 319 30.86 -11.26 7.22
C PRO A 319 30.62 -12.76 7.39
N LYS A 320 29.99 -13.17 8.49
CA LYS A 320 29.72 -14.57 8.85
C LYS A 320 28.41 -15.11 8.29
N VAL A 321 27.55 -14.23 7.78
CA VAL A 321 26.18 -14.55 7.37
C VAL A 321 25.91 -13.98 5.99
N SER A 322 25.14 -14.70 5.18
CA SER A 322 24.59 -14.16 3.94
C SER A 322 23.11 -14.50 3.85
N GLY A 323 22.29 -13.49 3.59
CA GLY A 323 20.84 -13.60 3.50
C GLY A 323 20.36 -13.65 2.05
N PHE A 324 19.28 -14.38 1.77
CA PHE A 324 18.55 -14.23 0.51
C PHE A 324 17.05 -14.48 0.69
N TYR A 325 16.25 -13.85 -0.17
CA TYR A 325 14.81 -14.03 -0.14
C TYR A 325 14.40 -15.42 -0.65
N TYR A 326 13.49 -16.07 0.07
CA TYR A 326 12.89 -17.35 -0.31
C TYR A 326 11.44 -17.41 0.18
N ASN A 327 10.50 -17.67 -0.72
CA ASN A 327 9.08 -17.75 -0.36
C ASN A 327 8.77 -19.05 0.42
N THR A 328 8.62 -18.95 1.73
CA THR A 328 8.26 -20.09 2.62
C THR A 328 6.76 -20.21 2.90
N GLU A 329 5.90 -19.37 2.31
CA GLU A 329 4.44 -19.47 2.53
C GLU A 329 3.84 -20.70 1.82
N SER A 330 4.42 -21.11 0.70
CA SER A 330 3.99 -22.30 -0.03
C SER A 330 4.52 -23.56 0.62
N LYS A 331 3.63 -24.50 0.98
CA LYS A 331 4.03 -25.82 1.50
C LYS A 331 4.95 -26.58 0.55
N LYS A 332 4.87 -26.33 -0.78
CA LYS A 332 5.75 -26.93 -1.79
C LYS A 332 7.21 -26.51 -1.64
N ASN A 333 7.44 -25.30 -1.11
CA ASN A 333 8.77 -24.73 -0.90
C ASN A 333 9.38 -25.17 0.44
N LEU A 334 8.62 -25.87 1.28
CA LEU A 334 9.08 -26.39 2.57
C LEU A 334 9.35 -27.91 2.53
N THR A 335 9.38 -28.52 1.35
CA THR A 335 9.76 -29.93 1.18
C THR A 335 11.27 -30.09 1.30
N TYR A 336 11.74 -31.27 1.70
CA TYR A 336 13.18 -31.54 1.86
C TYR A 336 13.98 -31.21 0.59
N GLU A 337 13.50 -31.65 -0.58
CA GLU A 337 14.15 -31.42 -1.88
C GLU A 337 14.23 -29.91 -2.22
N ALA A 338 13.13 -29.19 -1.99
CA ALA A 338 13.10 -27.74 -2.22
C ALA A 338 14.10 -27.02 -1.31
N LEU A 339 14.11 -27.32 0.00
CA LEU A 339 15.04 -26.71 0.95
C LEU A 339 16.49 -27.07 0.62
N LEU A 340 16.76 -28.33 0.24
CA LEU A 340 18.10 -28.77 -0.16
C LEU A 340 18.62 -27.97 -1.36
N SER A 341 17.77 -27.73 -2.36
CA SER A 341 18.13 -26.95 -3.55
C SER A 341 18.53 -25.50 -3.26
N THR A 342 18.06 -24.93 -2.15
CA THR A 342 18.40 -23.55 -1.78
C THR A 342 19.84 -23.42 -1.27
N GLY A 343 20.42 -24.49 -0.74
CA GLY A 343 21.73 -24.46 -0.08
C GLY A 343 21.77 -23.63 1.20
N ALA A 344 20.63 -23.22 1.76
CA ALA A 344 20.56 -22.51 3.04
C ALA A 344 20.82 -23.46 4.22
N ASP A 345 21.40 -22.92 5.28
CA ASP A 345 21.62 -23.60 6.56
C ASP A 345 20.51 -23.27 7.56
N TYR A 346 19.97 -22.06 7.48
CA TYR A 346 18.86 -21.58 8.32
C TYR A 346 17.76 -20.93 7.48
N PHE A 347 16.54 -20.98 8.02
CA PHE A 347 15.38 -20.31 7.47
C PHE A 347 14.78 -19.40 8.54
N LEU A 348 14.65 -18.11 8.22
CA LEU A 348 13.93 -17.11 9.01
C LEU A 348 12.52 -16.97 8.42
N ILE A 349 11.55 -17.59 9.08
CA ILE A 349 10.17 -17.69 8.61
C ILE A 349 9.28 -16.76 9.45
N THR A 350 8.65 -15.80 8.79
CA THR A 350 7.65 -14.89 9.38
C THR A 350 6.27 -15.11 8.77
N ASN A 351 5.21 -14.83 9.55
CA ASN A 351 3.83 -14.80 9.09
C ASN A 351 3.28 -13.38 8.89
N GLU A 352 4.16 -12.37 8.75
CA GLU A 352 3.79 -10.95 8.57
C GLU A 352 2.70 -10.71 7.50
N HIS A 353 2.81 -11.38 6.35
CA HIS A 353 1.89 -11.19 5.21
C HIS A 353 0.75 -12.21 5.17
N ASN A 354 0.80 -13.24 6.01
CA ASN A 354 -0.21 -14.28 6.12
C ASN A 354 -0.34 -14.76 7.58
N THR A 355 -1.11 -14.04 8.38
CA THR A 355 -1.33 -14.35 9.81
C THR A 355 -2.04 -15.67 10.08
N THR A 356 -2.62 -16.29 9.04
CA THR A 356 -3.19 -17.64 9.14
C THR A 356 -2.17 -18.73 8.82
N MET A 357 -0.93 -18.37 8.51
CA MET A 357 0.16 -19.30 8.30
C MET A 357 0.50 -20.01 9.61
N GLU A 358 0.24 -21.31 9.62
CA GLU A 358 0.75 -22.21 10.65
C GLU A 358 2.01 -22.90 10.12
N LEU A 359 3.12 -22.74 10.82
CA LEU A 359 4.35 -23.46 10.52
C LEU A 359 4.31 -24.82 11.21
N ASP A 360 3.83 -25.83 10.48
CA ASP A 360 3.77 -27.21 10.96
C ASP A 360 5.18 -27.83 10.95
N LEU A 361 5.94 -27.56 12.02
CA LEU A 361 7.27 -28.14 12.22
C LEU A 361 7.21 -29.63 12.55
N GLU A 362 6.10 -30.12 13.12
CA GLU A 362 5.95 -31.52 13.50
C GLU A 362 5.97 -32.45 12.29
N SER A 363 5.37 -32.06 11.17
CA SER A 363 5.46 -32.83 9.92
C SER A 363 6.80 -32.68 9.18
N ARG A 364 7.74 -31.88 9.69
CA ARG A 364 9.00 -31.51 9.01
C ARG A 364 10.21 -31.79 9.91
N PRO A 365 10.59 -33.07 10.10
CA PRO A 365 11.66 -33.46 11.03
C PRO A 365 13.05 -32.92 10.66
N TYR A 366 13.25 -32.47 9.42
CA TYR A 366 14.49 -31.86 8.93
C TYR A 366 14.58 -30.36 9.22
N LEU A 367 13.58 -29.74 9.85
CA LEU A 367 13.62 -28.35 10.31
C LEU A 367 13.64 -28.31 11.84
N LYS A 368 14.78 -27.98 12.43
CA LYS A 368 14.90 -27.86 13.88
C LYS A 368 14.73 -26.41 14.34
N PRO A 369 13.81 -26.12 15.28
CA PRO A 369 13.66 -24.77 15.81
C PRO A 369 14.93 -24.35 16.57
N VAL A 370 15.41 -23.15 16.28
CA VAL A 370 16.57 -22.51 16.95
C VAL A 370 16.08 -21.45 17.93
N LYS A 371 15.24 -20.53 17.44
CA LYS A 371 14.71 -19.42 18.22
C LYS A 371 13.36 -18.98 17.67
N ASP A 372 12.46 -18.57 18.56
CA ASP A 372 11.14 -18.05 18.24
C ASP A 372 10.97 -16.65 18.83
N PHE A 373 10.37 -15.75 18.05
CA PHE A 373 9.99 -14.40 18.42
C PHE A 373 8.52 -14.21 18.09
N GLY A 374 7.65 -14.41 19.08
CA GLY A 374 6.20 -14.34 18.93
C GLY A 374 5.58 -13.18 19.71
N TYR A 375 4.63 -12.48 19.11
CA TYR A 375 3.79 -11.47 19.75
C TYR A 375 2.33 -11.67 19.36
N ASN A 376 1.42 -11.51 20.32
CA ASN A 376 -0.02 -11.52 20.04
C ASN A 376 -0.52 -10.12 19.72
N VAL A 377 -1.07 -9.94 18.52
CA VAL A 377 -1.71 -8.69 18.08
C VAL A 377 -3.18 -8.97 17.81
N ASN A 378 -4.07 -8.41 18.64
CA ASN A 378 -5.52 -8.55 18.53
C ASN A 378 -6.03 -10.01 18.41
N GLY A 379 -5.41 -10.93 19.14
CA GLY A 379 -5.80 -12.34 19.18
C GLY A 379 -5.29 -13.19 18.01
N ALA A 380 -4.42 -12.64 17.15
CA ALA A 380 -3.62 -13.38 16.20
C ALA A 380 -2.14 -13.37 16.64
N GLU A 381 -1.48 -14.52 16.53
CA GLU A 381 -0.05 -14.64 16.80
C GLU A 381 0.74 -14.19 15.56
N PHE A 382 1.68 -13.28 15.76
CA PHE A 382 2.71 -12.93 14.79
C PHE A 382 4.04 -13.49 15.25
N PHE A 383 4.68 -14.28 14.40
CA PHE A 383 5.95 -14.92 14.73
C PHE A 383 7.01 -14.63 13.69
N ALA A 384 8.26 -14.62 14.15
CA ALA A 384 9.44 -14.80 13.31
C ALA A 384 10.25 -15.96 13.92
N LYS A 385 10.28 -17.10 13.22
CA LYS A 385 10.91 -18.33 13.67
C LYS A 385 12.18 -18.58 12.89
N ILE A 386 13.26 -18.87 13.61
CA ILE A 386 14.52 -19.31 13.02
C ILE A 386 14.57 -20.82 13.14
N VAL A 387 14.66 -21.50 12.01
CA VAL A 387 14.80 -22.96 11.95
C VAL A 387 16.09 -23.34 11.22
N LYS A 388 16.78 -24.36 11.72
CA LYS A 388 17.96 -24.95 11.10
C LYS A 388 17.53 -26.09 10.20
N PHE A 389 18.07 -26.13 8.98
CA PHE A 389 17.86 -27.25 8.08
C PHE A 389 18.91 -28.34 8.33
N GLU A 390 18.43 -29.53 8.68
CA GLU A 390 19.28 -30.71 8.84
C GLU A 390 19.26 -31.53 7.55
N ARG A 391 20.42 -31.53 6.89
CA ARG A 391 20.68 -32.38 5.74
C ARG A 391 20.83 -33.80 6.26
N LYS A 392 20.10 -34.74 5.66
CA LYS A 392 20.37 -36.16 5.83
C LYS A 392 21.61 -36.47 5.00
N ASP A 393 22.68 -36.88 5.67
CA ASP A 393 23.88 -37.42 5.03
C ASP A 393 23.57 -38.71 4.28
#